data_AF-A0A2N7XAY9-F1
#
_entry.id   AF-A0A2N7XAY9-F1
#
_cell.length_a   1.000
_cell.length_b   1.000
_cell.length_c   1.000
_cell.angle_alpha   90.00
_cell.angle_beta   90.00
_cell.angle_gamma   90.00
#
_symmetry.space_group_name_H-M   'P 1'
#
loop_
_entity.id
_entity.type
_entity.pdbx_description
1 polymer ?
#
loop_
_entity_poly.entity_id
_entity_poly.type
_entity_poly.pdbx_seq_one_letter_code
_entity_poly.pdbx_strand_id
1 'polypeptide(L)' 'MHVNMLKADVGQLEKAVNVLITRPRLIRREYWVSQIDSLLELPSISMLERQRLCALLDLLGTVAVD' A
#
# COMPACT_ATOMS: atom_id res chain seq x y z
N MET A 1 30.24 4.41 17.96
CA MET A 1 29.67 3.89 16.69
C MET A 1 28.14 3.78 16.73
N HIS A 2 27.54 3.37 17.86
CA HIS A 2 26.08 3.16 18.01
C HIS A 2 25.21 4.43 17.86
N VAL A 3 25.68 5.59 18.38
CA VAL A 3 24.93 6.87 18.32
C VAL A 3 24.77 7.40 16.89
N ASN A 4 25.74 7.13 16.01
CA ASN A 4 25.69 7.57 14.62
C ASN A 4 24.73 6.71 13.77
N MET A 5 24.61 5.41 14.09
CA MET A 5 23.61 4.53 13.49
C MET A 5 22.20 4.94 13.92
N LEU A 6 21.98 5.17 15.22
CA LEU A 6 20.69 5.63 15.72
C LEU A 6 20.23 6.94 15.05
N LYS A 7 21.15 7.89 14.83
CA LYS A 7 20.84 9.16 14.14
C LYS A 7 20.49 8.95 12.67
N ALA A 8 21.13 7.99 12.00
CA ALA A 8 20.81 7.63 10.62
C ALA A 8 19.44 6.94 10.53
N ASP A 9 19.15 6.02 11.44
CA ASP A 9 17.88 5.28 11.52
C ASP A 9 16.72 6.24 11.79
N VAL A 10 16.89 7.17 12.74
CA VAL A 10 15.90 8.22 13.03
C VAL A 10 15.68 9.10 11.80
N GLY A 11 16.73 9.55 11.11
CA GLY A 11 16.61 10.37 9.91
C GLY A 11 15.96 9.65 8.72
N GLN A 12 16.11 8.32 8.61
CA GLN A 12 15.38 7.52 7.63
C GLN A 12 13.90 7.38 8.01
N LEU A 13 13.61 7.18 9.29
CA LEU A 13 12.24 7.09 9.78
C LEU A 13 11.47 8.40 9.57
N GLU A 14 12.09 9.55 9.85
CA GLU A 14 11.50 10.87 9.60
C GLU A 14 11.17 11.09 8.12
N LYS A 15 12.08 10.68 7.22
CA LYS A 15 11.83 10.76 5.77
C LYS A 15 10.68 9.85 5.34
N ALA A 16 10.64 8.61 5.84
CA ALA A 16 9.57 7.66 5.53
C ALA A 16 8.21 8.18 6.01
N VAL A 17 8.15 8.68 7.25
CA VAL A 17 6.92 9.28 7.82
C VAL A 17 6.51 10.52 7.05
N ASN A 18 7.46 11.39 6.67
CA ASN A 18 7.13 12.57 5.88
C ASN A 18 6.57 12.18 4.49
N VAL A 19 7.14 11.16 3.84
CA VAL A 19 6.60 10.62 2.58
C VAL A 19 5.21 10.02 2.78
N LEU A 20 4.98 9.29 3.88
CA LEU A 20 3.68 8.73 4.27
C LEU A 20 2.61 9.81 4.48
N ILE A 21 2.97 10.91 5.14
CA ILE A 21 2.07 12.04 5.40
C ILE A 21 1.81 12.86 4.14
N THR A 22 2.82 13.03 3.28
CA THR A 22 2.72 13.85 2.06
C THR A 22 2.06 13.10 0.91
N ARG A 23 2.18 11.77 0.88
CA ARG A 23 1.59 10.90 -0.15
C ARG A 23 0.77 9.76 0.47
N PRO A 24 -0.22 10.08 1.32
CA PRO A 24 -0.97 9.06 2.04
C PRO A 24 -1.74 8.15 1.09
N ARG A 25 -2.09 8.65 -0.10
CA ARG A 25 -2.78 7.89 -1.15
C ARG A 25 -1.87 6.87 -1.84
N LEU A 26 -0.56 7.10 -1.99
CA LEU A 26 0.33 6.16 -2.68
C LEU A 26 0.64 4.95 -1.80
N ILE A 27 1.00 5.17 -0.53
CA ILE A 27 1.17 4.05 0.41
C ILE A 27 -0.17 3.33 0.64
N ARG A 28 -1.29 4.06 0.78
CA ARG A 28 -2.60 3.41 0.88
C ARG A 28 -2.92 2.62 -0.39
N ARG A 29 -2.62 3.13 -1.58
CA ARG A 29 -2.92 2.45 -2.85
C ARG A 29 -2.13 1.15 -2.97
N GLU A 30 -0.81 1.19 -2.84
CA GLU A 30 0.04 -0.01 -2.94
C GLU A 30 -0.31 -1.03 -1.85
N TYR A 31 -0.57 -0.56 -0.63
CA TYR A 31 -1.06 -1.39 0.47
C TYR A 31 -2.39 -2.07 0.10
N TRP A 32 -3.40 -1.30 -0.32
CA TRP A 32 -4.72 -1.84 -0.64
C TRP A 32 -4.70 -2.75 -1.87
N VAL A 33 -3.85 -2.48 -2.86
CA VAL A 33 -3.60 -3.40 -3.99
C VAL A 33 -3.09 -4.74 -3.47
N SER A 34 -2.02 -4.73 -2.65
CA SER A 34 -1.46 -5.96 -2.07
C SER A 34 -2.46 -6.73 -1.20
N GLN A 35 -3.30 -6.03 -0.43
CA GLN A 35 -4.36 -6.67 0.37
C GLN A 35 -5.42 -7.33 -0.52
N ILE A 36 -5.82 -6.68 -1.61
CA ILE A 36 -6.82 -7.24 -2.54
C ILE A 36 -6.25 -8.45 -3.30
N ASP A 37 -5.00 -8.38 -3.77
CA ASP A 37 -4.32 -9.51 -4.41
C ASP A 37 -4.25 -10.72 -3.47
N SER A 38 -3.89 -10.50 -2.20
CA SER A 38 -3.85 -11.57 -1.18
C SER A 38 -5.22 -12.23 -0.97
N LEU A 39 -6.33 -11.48 -1.08
CA LEU A 39 -7.68 -12.03 -0.97
C LEU A 39 -8.09 -12.79 -2.25
N LEU A 40 -7.61 -12.38 -3.42
CA LEU A 40 -7.86 -13.06 -4.70
C LEU A 40 -7.15 -14.42 -4.80
N GLU A 41 -6.06 -14.60 -4.06
CA GLU A 41 -5.33 -15.86 -3.95
C GLU A 41 -6.06 -16.90 -3.08
N LEU A 42 -7.09 -16.50 -2.31
CA LEU A 42 -7.83 -17.43 -1.46
C LEU A 42 -8.62 -18.44 -2.32
N PRO A 43 -8.45 -19.75 -2.10
CA PRO A 43 -9.10 -20.79 -2.91
C PRO A 43 -10.61 -20.88 -2.69
N SER A 44 -11.11 -20.35 -1.56
CA SER A 44 -12.53 -20.39 -1.17
C SER A 44 -13.32 -19.15 -1.55
N ILE A 45 -12.77 -18.23 -2.34
CA ILE A 45 -13.46 -17.00 -2.73
C ILE A 45 -14.56 -17.28 -3.74
N SER A 46 -15.75 -16.71 -3.53
CA SER A 46 -16.84 -16.83 -4.49
C SER A 46 -16.57 -16.01 -5.76
N MET A 47 -17.22 -16.39 -6.86
CA MET A 47 -17.11 -15.67 -8.13
C MET A 47 -17.56 -14.20 -8.02
N LEU A 48 -18.58 -13.93 -7.20
CA LEU A 48 -19.08 -12.58 -6.94
C LEU A 48 -18.06 -11.74 -6.15
N GLU A 49 -17.44 -12.31 -5.12
CA GLU A 49 -16.41 -11.64 -4.34
C GLU A 49 -15.18 -11.36 -5.19
N ARG A 50 -14.76 -12.32 -6.01
CA ARG A 50 -13.67 -12.13 -6.98
C ARG A 50 -13.95 -10.96 -7.93
N GLN A 51 -15.16 -10.88 -8.48
CA GLN A 51 -15.55 -9.77 -9.37
C GLN A 51 -15.52 -8.41 -8.65
N ARG A 52 -15.99 -8.36 -7.38
CA ARG A 52 -15.94 -7.14 -6.56
C ARG A 52 -14.51 -6.70 -6.27
N LEU A 53 -13.64 -7.65 -5.93
CA LEU A 53 -12.21 -7.37 -5.70
C LEU A 53 -11.50 -6.87 -6.95
N CYS A 54 -11.77 -7.46 -8.13
CA CYS A 54 -11.23 -6.94 -9.39
C CYS A 54 -11.71 -5.51 -9.67
N ALA A 55 -13.00 -5.20 -9.46
CA ALA A 55 -13.51 -3.85 -9.63
C ALA A 55 -12.85 -2.82 -8.67
N LEU A 56 -12.51 -3.24 -7.45
CA LEU A 56 -11.75 -2.41 -6.51
C LEU A 56 -10.31 -2.17 -6.98
N LEU A 57 -9.65 -3.17 -7.57
CA LEU A 57 -8.33 -2.99 -8.20
C LEU A 57 -8.39 -2.00 -9.37
N ASP A 58 -9.42 -2.08 -10.21
CA ASP A 58 -9.60 -1.15 -11.34
C ASP A 58 -9.81 0.30 -10.85
N LEU A 59 -10.56 0.48 -9.76
CA LEU A 59 -10.72 1.79 -9.10
C LEU A 59 -9.40 2.32 -8.53
N LEU A 60 -8.58 1.45 -7.95
CA LEU A 60 -7.23 1.83 -7.53
C LEU A 60 -6.32 2.12 -8.73
N GLY A 61 -6.49 1.43 -9.86
CA GLY A 61 -5.82 1.62 -11.14
C GLY A 61 -6.05 3.00 -11.77
N THR A 62 -7.31 3.41 -11.81
CA THR A 62 -7.80 4.64 -12.48
C THR A 62 -7.46 5.93 -11.75
N VAL A 63 -7.29 5.91 -10.42
CA VAL A 63 -6.92 7.09 -9.61
C VAL A 63 -5.47 7.58 -9.83
N ALA A 64 -4.67 6.88 -10.65
CA ALA A 64 -3.31 7.30 -11.01
C ALA A 64 -3.24 8.37 -12.12
N VAL A 65 -4.38 8.78 -12.69
CA VAL A 65 -4.48 9.86 -13.67
C VAL A 65 -5.19 11.05 -13.04
N ASP A 66 -4.46 11.84 -12.25
CA ASP A 66 -4.71 13.27 -11.96
C ASP A 66 -3.46 13.90 -11.31
#